data_AF-A0A098EA46-F1
#
_entry.id   AF-A0A098EA46-F1
#
_cell.length_a   1.000
_cell.length_b   1.000
_cell.length_c   1.000
_cell.angle_alpha   90.00
_cell.angle_beta   90.00
_cell.angle_gamma   90.00
#
_symmetry.space_group_name_H-M   'P 1'
#
loop_
_entity.id
_entity.type
_entity.pdbx_description
1 polymer ?
#
loop_
_entity_poly.entity_id
_entity_poly.type
_entity_poly.pdbx_seq_one_letter_code
_entity_poly.pdbx_strand_id
1 'polypeptide(L)'
;MSIFPKTAETVANHLSGDGYKKPRTFGLRKSNKAYGGQKGHNGSTPRLVEIPNHVKLHEVELCGHSLVSIKGEGVAGYENRHVSDTPPVLVKATEHRAEIKVCPQCGRYVKAEFPLEVMAPAQYGRCIKALASYLNNYRLIPSDRTCELLEDIFGHQFSETVVLRANEILAGCVKPAN
;
A
#
# COMPACT_ATOMS: atom_id res chain seq x y z
N MET A 1 41.96 -16.84 -37.29
CA MET A 1 41.51 -17.79 -38.32
C MET A 1 41.50 -19.18 -37.70
N SER A 2 40.32 -19.71 -37.38
CA SER A 2 40.20 -21.12 -36.97
C SER A 2 38.86 -21.64 -37.47
N ILE A 3 38.94 -22.58 -38.40
CA ILE A 3 37.85 -23.30 -39.05
C ILE A 3 37.75 -24.67 -38.36
N PHE A 4 36.58 -24.95 -37.76
CA PHE A 4 35.75 -26.19 -37.60
C PHE A 4 36.40 -27.61 -37.55
N PRO A 5 35.74 -28.69 -36.99
CA PRO A 5 34.28 -28.94 -36.95
C PRO A 5 33.66 -29.67 -35.71
N LYS A 6 32.33 -29.84 -35.82
CA LYS A 6 31.28 -30.56 -35.04
C LYS A 6 31.65 -32.04 -34.76
N THR A 7 31.11 -32.79 -33.79
CA THR A 7 29.73 -33.16 -33.35
C THR A 7 29.86 -33.79 -31.92
N ALA A 8 28.88 -34.09 -31.06
CA ALA A 8 27.52 -34.58 -31.23
C ALA A 8 26.65 -34.32 -29.97
N GLU A 9 25.34 -34.33 -30.22
CA GLU A 9 24.13 -34.46 -29.40
C GLU A 9 24.29 -35.06 -27.98
N THR A 10 23.56 -34.60 -26.96
CA THR A 10 22.19 -35.08 -26.72
C THR A 10 21.34 -34.08 -25.91
N VAL A 11 20.14 -33.88 -26.47
CA VAL A 11 18.94 -33.19 -26.00
C VAL A 11 18.39 -33.70 -24.67
N ALA A 12 17.86 -32.79 -23.85
CA ALA A 12 16.69 -33.07 -23.02
C ALA A 12 15.72 -31.88 -23.08
N ASN A 13 14.55 -32.19 -23.63
CA ASN A 13 13.47 -31.30 -24.00
C ASN A 13 12.80 -30.64 -22.78
N HIS A 14 12.52 -29.34 -22.88
CA HIS A 14 11.25 -28.80 -22.40
C HIS A 14 10.41 -28.39 -23.60
N LEU A 15 9.77 -29.40 -24.18
CA LEU A 15 8.63 -29.24 -25.09
C LEU A 15 7.41 -28.84 -24.27
N SER A 16 7.02 -27.57 -24.32
CA SER A 16 5.59 -27.21 -24.21
C SER A 16 5.16 -26.69 -25.57
N GLY A 17 4.65 -27.62 -26.37
CA GLY A 17 4.07 -27.37 -27.67
C GLY A 17 2.55 -27.39 -27.58
N ASP A 18 1.94 -26.24 -27.79
CA ASP A 18 0.66 -26.09 -28.45
C ASP A 18 0.72 -24.87 -29.37
N GLY A 19 1.54 -25.02 -30.42
CA GLY A 19 1.63 -24.13 -31.56
C GLY A 19 0.37 -24.10 -32.42
N TYR A 20 -0.73 -23.54 -31.90
CA TYR A 20 -1.83 -23.08 -32.73
C TYR A 20 -1.58 -21.63 -33.15
N LYS A 21 -1.09 -21.43 -34.38
CA LYS A 21 -1.11 -20.12 -35.06
C LYS A 21 -2.56 -19.69 -35.30
N LYS A 22 -3.18 -19.06 -34.30
CA LYS A 22 -4.50 -18.44 -34.46
C LYS A 22 -4.37 -17.25 -35.43
N PRO A 23 -5.17 -17.16 -36.51
CA PRO A 23 -5.15 -15.98 -37.36
C PRO A 23 -5.50 -14.74 -36.52
N ARG A 24 -4.68 -13.68 -36.62
CA ARG A 24 -4.96 -12.39 -35.99
C ARG A 24 -6.25 -11.84 -36.59
N THR A 25 -7.34 -11.95 -35.85
CA THR A 25 -8.61 -11.29 -36.19
C THR A 25 -8.50 -9.81 -35.84
N PHE A 26 -7.98 -9.01 -36.76
CA PHE A 26 -8.22 -7.58 -36.78
C PHE A 26 -9.65 -7.35 -37.27
N GLY A 27 -10.61 -7.40 -36.33
CA GLY A 27 -12.02 -7.16 -36.63
C GLY A 27 -12.75 -6.82 -35.34
N LEU A 28 -13.23 -5.57 -35.25
CA LEU A 28 -13.93 -5.02 -34.10
C LEU A 28 -15.02 -5.97 -33.60
N ARG A 29 -14.83 -6.57 -32.42
CA ARG A 29 -15.95 -7.16 -31.69
C ARG A 29 -16.82 -6.01 -31.21
N LYS A 30 -17.94 -5.76 -31.87
CA LYS A 30 -19.02 -4.93 -31.31
C LYS A 30 -19.50 -5.61 -30.03
N SER A 31 -19.04 -5.12 -28.89
CA SER A 31 -19.55 -5.57 -27.60
C SER A 31 -20.97 -5.03 -27.44
N ASN A 32 -21.97 -5.90 -27.57
CA ASN A 32 -23.35 -5.60 -27.15
C ASN A 32 -23.51 -5.66 -25.61
N LYS A 33 -22.41 -5.73 -24.84
CA LYS A 33 -22.49 -5.58 -23.38
C LYS A 33 -22.77 -4.11 -23.06
N ALA A 34 -23.83 -3.89 -22.30
CA ALA A 34 -24.09 -2.61 -21.66
C ALA A 34 -22.85 -2.18 -20.85
N TYR A 35 -22.57 -0.87 -20.86
CA TYR A 35 -21.59 -0.27 -19.95
C TYR A 35 -22.03 -0.56 -18.50
N GLY A 36 -21.16 -1.19 -17.71
CA GLY A 36 -21.44 -1.54 -16.31
C GLY A 36 -20.78 -2.85 -15.87
N GLY A 37 -20.96 -3.20 -14.60
CA GLY A 37 -20.49 -4.46 -14.04
C GLY A 37 -21.03 -5.68 -14.79
N GLN A 38 -20.29 -6.80 -14.75
CA GLN A 38 -20.74 -8.04 -15.37
C GLN A 38 -22.09 -8.48 -14.79
N LYS A 39 -23.01 -9.00 -15.62
CA LYS A 39 -24.29 -9.54 -15.16
C LYS A 39 -24.06 -10.56 -14.04
N GLY A 40 -24.67 -10.34 -12.87
CA GLY A 40 -24.51 -11.19 -11.68
C GLY A 40 -23.48 -10.69 -10.66
N HIS A 41 -22.68 -9.68 -10.97
CA HIS A 41 -21.84 -9.01 -9.98
C HIS A 41 -22.59 -7.86 -9.32
N ASN A 42 -22.75 -7.95 -8.00
CA ASN A 42 -23.21 -6.81 -7.20
C ASN A 42 -22.13 -5.73 -7.25
N GLY A 43 -22.36 -4.68 -8.05
CA GLY A 43 -21.55 -3.48 -7.99
C GLY A 43 -21.67 -2.86 -6.59
N SER A 44 -20.54 -2.52 -5.98
CA SER A 44 -20.53 -1.65 -4.82
C SER A 44 -20.33 -0.22 -5.32
N THR A 45 -21.36 0.61 -5.16
CA THR A 45 -21.20 2.06 -5.38
C THR A 45 -20.52 2.65 -4.14
N PRO A 46 -19.53 3.55 -4.29
CA PRO A 46 -19.00 4.31 -3.16
C PRO A 46 -20.15 4.92 -2.36
N ARG A 47 -20.20 4.64 -1.06
CA ARG A 47 -21.32 5.08 -0.20
C ARG A 47 -21.04 6.46 0.35
N LEU A 48 -22.11 7.26 0.43
CA LEU A 48 -22.10 8.45 1.27
C LEU A 48 -21.95 8.01 2.73
N VAL A 49 -21.05 8.67 3.45
CA VAL A 49 -20.77 8.43 4.87
C VAL A 49 -21.70 9.32 5.67
N GLU A 50 -22.41 8.79 6.67
CA GLU A 50 -23.36 9.61 7.46
C GLU A 50 -22.69 10.81 8.14
N ILE A 51 -21.45 10.63 8.59
CA ILE A 51 -20.67 11.66 9.28
C ILE A 51 -19.30 11.80 8.58
N PRO A 52 -19.13 12.77 7.66
CA PRO A 52 -17.83 13.01 7.03
C PRO A 52 -16.86 13.68 8.01
N ASN A 53 -15.56 13.46 7.83
CA ASN A 53 -14.53 14.12 8.67
C ASN A 53 -14.53 15.65 8.50
N HIS A 54 -14.89 16.13 7.30
CA HIS A 54 -14.95 17.55 6.96
C HIS A 54 -16.12 17.80 6.01
N VAL A 55 -16.80 18.95 6.16
CA VAL A 55 -17.82 19.45 5.23
C VAL A 55 -17.31 20.74 4.61
N LYS A 56 -17.17 20.76 3.28
CA LYS A 56 -16.83 21.98 2.54
C LYS A 56 -18.10 22.51 1.88
N LEU A 57 -18.59 23.65 2.39
CA LEU A 57 -19.74 24.33 1.80
C LEU A 57 -19.29 25.09 0.54
N HIS A 58 -20.06 24.94 -0.53
CA HIS A 58 -19.91 25.68 -1.77
C HIS A 58 -21.12 26.58 -1.95
N GLU A 59 -20.96 27.86 -1.66
CA GLU A 59 -22.04 28.85 -1.71
C GLU A 59 -22.29 29.33 -3.15
N VAL A 60 -23.55 29.60 -3.46
CA VAL A 60 -23.96 30.23 -4.72
C VAL A 60 -24.21 31.71 -4.46
N GLU A 61 -23.41 32.58 -5.09
CA GLU A 61 -23.54 34.03 -4.91
C GLU A 61 -24.38 34.70 -6.01
N LEU A 62 -24.40 34.11 -7.20
CA LEU A 62 -25.08 34.63 -8.39
C LEU A 62 -26.00 33.57 -8.99
N CYS A 63 -27.15 34.01 -9.50
CA CYS A 63 -27.99 33.15 -10.30
C CYS A 63 -27.26 32.78 -11.61
N GLY A 64 -27.13 31.48 -11.89
CA GLY A 64 -26.53 30.99 -13.13
C GLY A 64 -27.28 31.36 -14.42
N HIS A 65 -28.51 31.87 -14.31
CA HIS A 65 -29.34 32.28 -15.47
C HIS A 65 -29.35 33.80 -15.69
N SER A 66 -29.58 34.58 -14.63
CA SER A 66 -29.76 36.05 -14.72
C SER A 66 -28.57 36.85 -14.22
N LEU A 67 -27.58 36.21 -13.59
CA LEU A 67 -26.42 36.83 -12.93
C LEU A 67 -26.78 37.81 -11.80
N VAL A 68 -28.05 37.88 -11.40
CA VAL A 68 -28.47 38.63 -10.21
C VAL A 68 -27.87 37.98 -8.97
N SER A 69 -27.42 38.81 -8.02
CA SER A 69 -26.90 38.30 -6.76
C SER A 69 -28.02 37.69 -5.92
N ILE A 70 -27.77 36.48 -5.42
CA ILE A 70 -28.61 35.77 -4.46
C ILE A 70 -27.86 35.57 -3.14
N LYS A 71 -26.81 36.38 -2.93
CA LYS A 71 -26.05 36.41 -1.69
C LYS A 71 -26.94 36.90 -0.56
N GLY A 72 -27.17 36.05 0.43
CA GLY A 72 -28.03 36.34 1.59
C GLY A 72 -29.46 35.83 1.46
N GLU A 73 -29.84 35.28 0.31
CA GLU A 73 -31.10 34.52 0.19
C GLU A 73 -31.02 33.22 1.01
N GLY A 74 -32.18 32.73 1.47
CA GLY A 74 -32.27 31.52 2.28
C GLY A 74 -31.90 30.24 1.49
N VAL A 75 -31.20 29.31 2.13
CA VAL A 75 -30.82 28.03 1.52
C VAL A 75 -32.01 27.07 1.47
N ALA A 76 -32.41 26.65 0.28
CA ALA A 76 -33.53 25.71 0.08
C ALA A 76 -33.15 24.23 0.28
N GLY A 77 -31.87 23.87 0.16
CA GLY A 77 -31.38 22.50 0.32
C GLY A 77 -29.92 22.35 -0.13
N TYR A 78 -29.37 21.15 0.03
CA TYR A 78 -27.99 20.81 -0.36
C TYR A 78 -27.96 19.57 -1.25
N GLU A 79 -27.12 19.58 -2.28
CA GLU A 79 -26.71 18.37 -3.00
C GLU A 79 -25.37 17.89 -2.43
N ASN A 80 -25.31 16.66 -1.94
CA ASN A 80 -24.13 16.11 -1.29
C ASN A 80 -23.31 15.24 -2.25
N ARG A 81 -21.99 15.48 -2.31
CA ARG A 81 -21.01 14.63 -3.00
C ARG A 81 -19.82 14.39 -2.11
N HIS A 82 -19.38 13.14 -2.00
CA HIS A 82 -18.29 12.76 -1.10
C HIS A 82 -17.03 12.40 -1.88
N VAL A 83 -15.90 12.88 -1.37
CA VAL A 83 -14.57 12.45 -1.79
C VAL A 83 -13.93 11.77 -0.59
N SER A 84 -13.67 10.48 -0.71
CA SER A 84 -12.92 9.71 0.28
C SER A 84 -11.50 9.55 -0.23
N ASP A 85 -10.54 10.05 0.53
CA ASP A 85 -9.12 9.94 0.21
C ASP A 85 -8.35 9.47 1.45
N THR A 86 -7.16 8.92 1.23
CA THR A 86 -6.24 8.59 2.31
C THR A 86 -5.46 9.83 2.72
N PRO A 87 -5.20 10.07 4.02
CA PRO A 87 -4.21 11.08 4.38
C PRO A 87 -2.87 10.73 3.71
N PRO A 88 -1.99 11.72 3.44
CA PRO A 88 -0.67 11.46 2.90
C PRO A 88 0.04 10.35 3.68
N VAL A 89 0.46 9.30 2.98
CA VAL A 89 1.06 8.11 3.59
C VAL A 89 2.51 8.41 3.93
N LEU A 90 2.74 9.04 5.09
CA LEU A 90 4.07 9.44 5.56
C LEU A 90 4.55 8.54 6.71
N VAL A 91 5.80 8.10 6.63
CA VAL A 91 6.46 7.42 7.75
C VAL A 91 6.86 8.47 8.80
N LYS A 92 6.23 8.41 9.97
CA LYS A 92 6.59 9.26 11.10
C LYS A 92 7.78 8.65 11.87
N ALA A 93 8.96 9.22 11.70
CA ALA A 93 10.15 8.86 12.50
C ALA A 93 10.13 9.55 13.87
N THR A 94 10.49 8.82 14.92
CA THR A 94 10.70 9.36 16.27
C THR A 94 12.13 9.01 16.71
N GLU A 95 12.94 10.04 16.98
CA GLU A 95 14.29 9.84 17.51
C GLU A 95 14.21 9.67 19.03
N HIS A 96 14.70 8.54 19.53
CA HIS A 96 14.88 8.33 20.96
C HIS A 96 16.32 8.69 21.33
N ARG A 97 16.50 9.65 22.25
CA ARG A 97 17.81 10.06 22.76
C ARG A 97 17.98 9.62 24.20
N ALA A 98 19.07 8.90 24.47
CA ALA A 98 19.50 8.58 25.83
C ALA A 98 20.54 9.61 26.27
N GLU A 99 20.26 10.33 27.36
CA GLU A 99 21.22 11.26 27.95
C GLU A 99 22.43 10.50 28.51
N ILE A 100 23.62 11.08 28.39
CA ILE A 100 24.85 10.59 29.00
C ILE A 100 25.41 11.69 29.90
N LYS A 101 25.62 11.39 31.19
CA LYS A 101 26.20 12.32 32.17
C LYS A 101 27.41 11.70 32.84
N VAL A 102 28.35 12.53 33.30
CA VAL A 102 29.47 12.09 34.13
C VAL A 102 29.10 12.25 35.60
N CYS A 103 29.21 11.19 36.39
CA CYS A 103 28.96 11.25 37.83
C CYS A 103 30.09 12.06 38.52
N PRO A 104 29.79 13.14 39.25
CA PRO A 104 30.82 13.97 39.89
C PRO A 104 31.54 13.25 41.05
N GLN A 105 30.95 12.19 41.61
CA GLN A 105 31.53 11.45 42.73
C GLN A 105 32.53 10.37 42.28
N CYS A 106 32.24 9.64 41.20
CA CYS A 106 33.07 8.51 40.76
C CYS A 106 33.67 8.68 39.35
N GLY A 107 33.37 9.78 38.64
CA GLY A 107 33.88 10.08 37.30
C GLY A 107 33.33 9.19 36.18
N ARG A 108 32.41 8.26 36.47
CA ARG A 108 31.87 7.33 35.46
C ARG A 108 30.79 8.00 34.60
N TYR A 109 30.73 7.59 33.34
CA TYR A 109 29.63 7.91 32.45
C TYR A 109 28.40 7.07 32.81
N VAL A 110 27.26 7.72 33.01
CA VAL A 110 25.95 7.11 33.25
C VAL A 110 25.06 7.46 32.07
N LYS A 111 24.49 6.46 31.42
CA LYS A 111 23.59 6.60 30.27
C LYS A 111 22.17 6.25 30.67
N ALA A 112 21.18 7.05 30.25
CA ALA A 112 19.77 6.70 30.37
C ALA A 112 19.44 5.42 29.59
N GLU A 113 18.48 4.64 30.08
CA GLU A 113 18.01 3.46 29.37
C GLU A 113 16.97 3.83 28.32
N PHE A 114 16.95 3.08 27.22
CA PHE A 114 15.88 3.17 26.24
C PHE A 114 14.66 2.35 26.70
N PRO A 115 13.44 2.73 26.30
CA PRO A 115 12.26 1.87 26.46
C PRO A 115 12.49 0.50 25.80
N LEU A 116 11.85 -0.55 26.34
CA LEU A 116 12.02 -1.94 25.87
C LEU A 116 11.69 -2.11 24.38
N GLU A 117 10.79 -1.29 23.85
CA GLU A 117 10.40 -1.31 22.44
C GLU A 117 11.43 -0.70 21.49
N VAL A 118 12.45 0.02 21.99
CA VAL A 118 13.51 0.67 21.20
C VAL A 118 14.80 -0.15 21.32
N MET A 119 14.91 -1.18 20.49
CA MET A 119 15.96 -2.19 20.60
C MET A 119 17.14 -1.97 19.64
N ALA A 120 16.92 -1.28 18.52
CA ALA A 120 17.91 -1.07 17.48
C ALA A 120 18.10 0.43 17.17
N PRO A 121 19.29 0.84 16.67
CA PRO A 121 19.54 2.23 16.26
C PRO A 121 18.52 2.77 15.25
N ALA A 122 18.03 1.90 14.36
CA ALA A 122 16.92 2.18 13.46
C ALA A 122 16.00 0.96 13.41
N GLN A 123 14.69 1.19 13.53
CA GLN A 123 13.69 0.13 13.43
C GLN A 123 12.35 0.68 12.94
N TYR A 124 11.63 -0.14 12.18
CA TYR A 124 10.26 0.16 11.81
C TYR A 124 9.30 -0.05 12.99
N GLY A 125 8.28 0.82 13.06
CA GLY A 125 7.24 0.77 14.08
C GLY A 125 6.24 -0.37 13.88
N ARG A 126 5.37 -0.57 14.88
CA ARG A 126 4.40 -1.69 14.91
C ARG A 126 3.46 -1.74 13.71
N CYS A 127 2.99 -0.59 13.21
CA CYS A 127 2.01 -0.56 12.12
C CYS A 127 2.61 -1.04 10.79
N ILE A 128 3.84 -0.63 10.50
CA ILE A 128 4.57 -1.05 9.29
C ILE A 128 4.87 -2.56 9.38
N LYS A 129 5.34 -3.05 10.53
CA LYS A 129 5.57 -4.49 10.75
C LYS A 129 4.28 -5.30 10.57
N ALA A 130 3.17 -4.87 11.16
CA ALA A 130 1.88 -5.56 11.00
C ALA A 130 1.42 -5.59 9.54
N LEU A 131 1.58 -4.49 8.79
CA LEU A 131 1.26 -4.46 7.37
C LEU A 131 2.15 -5.41 6.56
N ALA A 132 3.47 -5.41 6.80
CA ALA A 132 4.40 -6.33 6.15
C ALA A 132 3.98 -7.80 6.37
N SER A 133 3.65 -8.17 7.61
CA SER A 133 3.22 -9.53 7.92
C SER A 133 1.85 -9.89 7.33
N TYR A 134 0.92 -8.93 7.26
CA TYR A 134 -0.36 -9.14 6.60
C TYR A 134 -0.18 -9.41 5.10
N LEU A 135 0.61 -8.59 4.43
CA LEU A 135 0.90 -8.74 3.00
C LEU A 135 1.61 -10.07 2.71
N ASN A 136 2.58 -10.44 3.54
CA ASN A 136 3.35 -11.64 3.32
C ASN A 136 2.58 -12.92 3.70
N ASN A 137 1.99 -13.00 4.89
CA ASN A 137 1.35 -14.26 5.36
C ASN A 137 -0.10 -14.41 4.87
N TYR A 138 -0.89 -13.33 4.86
CA TYR A 138 -2.31 -13.42 4.52
C TYR A 138 -2.57 -13.18 3.03
N ARG A 139 -1.84 -12.23 2.41
CA ARG A 139 -1.94 -11.99 0.97
C ARG A 139 -0.96 -12.82 0.13
N LEU A 140 -0.09 -13.60 0.78
CA LEU A 140 0.87 -14.51 0.14
C LEU A 140 1.79 -13.79 -0.87
N ILE A 141 2.09 -12.51 -0.61
CA ILE A 141 3.01 -11.74 -1.44
C ILE A 141 4.44 -12.15 -1.03
N PRO A 142 5.30 -12.59 -1.97
CA PRO A 142 6.70 -12.90 -1.70
C PRO A 142 7.42 -11.77 -0.95
N SER A 143 8.46 -12.10 -0.19
CA SER A 143 9.16 -11.14 0.70
C SER A 143 9.77 -9.98 -0.07
N ASP A 144 10.41 -10.26 -1.20
CA ASP A 144 10.94 -9.28 -2.15
C ASP A 144 9.84 -8.33 -2.67
N ARG A 145 8.72 -8.90 -3.14
CA ARG A 145 7.55 -8.15 -3.63
C ARG A 145 6.86 -7.34 -2.53
N THR A 146 6.91 -7.83 -1.30
CA THR A 146 6.41 -7.10 -0.12
C THR A 146 7.29 -5.89 0.15
N CYS A 147 8.62 -6.03 0.05
CA CYS A 147 9.54 -4.91 0.18
C CYS A 147 9.26 -3.85 -0.88
N GLU A 148 9.23 -4.22 -2.17
CA GLU A 148 8.92 -3.29 -3.27
C GLU A 148 7.60 -2.53 -3.03
N LEU A 149 6.54 -3.24 -2.63
CA LEU A 149 5.24 -2.60 -2.38
C LEU A 149 5.30 -1.61 -1.20
N LEU A 150 6.04 -1.95 -0.15
CA LEU A 150 6.23 -1.03 0.98
C LEU A 150 7.09 0.18 0.57
N GLU A 151 8.10 -0.01 -0.29
CA GLU A 151 8.90 1.08 -0.87
C GLU A 151 8.04 2.03 -1.70
N ASP A 152 7.18 1.49 -2.56
CA ASP A 152 6.26 2.27 -3.41
C ASP A 152 5.28 3.12 -2.57
N ILE A 153 4.78 2.57 -1.46
CA ILE A 153 3.82 3.25 -0.59
C ILE A 153 4.48 4.28 0.32
N PHE A 154 5.64 3.95 0.89
CA PHE A 154 6.25 4.73 1.97
C PHE A 154 7.47 5.56 1.52
N GLY A 155 8.06 5.29 0.36
CA GLY A 155 9.26 5.96 -0.13
C GLY A 155 10.54 5.65 0.68
N HIS A 156 10.52 4.61 1.51
CA HIS A 156 11.66 4.16 2.32
C HIS A 156 12.11 2.78 1.88
N GLN A 157 13.41 2.50 1.87
CA GLN A 157 13.94 1.18 1.51
C GLN A 157 13.57 0.10 2.55
N PHE A 158 13.15 -1.07 2.07
CA PHE A 158 12.80 -2.22 2.89
C PHE A 158 13.69 -3.42 2.53
N SER A 159 14.11 -4.17 3.56
CA SER A 159 14.81 -5.44 3.35
C SER A 159 13.92 -6.61 3.72
N GLU A 160 14.15 -7.77 3.10
CA GLU A 160 13.40 -8.99 3.42
C GLU A 160 13.52 -9.37 4.90
N THR A 161 14.63 -9.03 5.56
CA THR A 161 14.81 -9.21 6.99
C THR A 161 13.77 -8.47 7.83
N VAL A 162 13.29 -7.29 7.38
CA VAL A 162 12.20 -6.57 8.05
C VAL A 162 10.91 -7.37 8.01
N VAL A 163 10.58 -7.96 6.86
CA VAL A 163 9.39 -8.78 6.66
C VAL A 163 9.47 -10.06 7.52
N LEU A 164 10.61 -10.75 7.49
CA LEU A 164 10.84 -11.95 8.28
C LEU A 164 10.72 -11.67 9.80
N ARG A 165 11.37 -10.63 10.30
CA ARG A 165 11.25 -10.24 11.72
C ARG A 165 9.84 -9.85 12.10
N ALA A 166 9.12 -9.17 11.21
CA ALA A 166 7.71 -8.85 11.46
C ALA A 166 6.86 -10.12 11.62
N ASN A 167 7.11 -11.13 10.78
CA ASN A 167 6.43 -12.42 10.86
C ASN A 167 6.75 -13.18 12.14
N GLU A 168 8.01 -13.18 12.58
CA GLU A 168 8.42 -13.77 13.86
C GLU A 168 7.68 -13.13 15.04
N ILE A 169 7.58 -11.79 15.06
CA ILE A 169 6.83 -11.05 16.08
C ILE A 169 5.34 -11.42 16.04
N LEU A 170 4.74 -11.50 14.84
CA LEU A 170 3.35 -11.89 14.68
C LEU A 170 3.10 -13.32 15.17
N ALA A 171 3.97 -14.26 14.81
CA ALA A 171 3.88 -15.66 15.23
C ALA A 171 3.90 -15.80 16.76
N GLY A 172 4.73 -15.03 17.45
CA GLY A 172 4.74 -14.99 18.92
C GLY A 172 3.47 -14.42 19.56
N CYS A 173 2.65 -13.68 18.80
CA CYS A 173 1.40 -13.07 19.28
C CYS A 173 0.15 -13.92 18.98
N VAL A 174 0.25 -14.93 18.11
CA VAL A 174 -0.89 -15.77 17.70
C VAL A 174 -0.80 -17.10 18.44
N LYS A 175 -1.82 -17.43 19.23
CA LYS A 175 -1.95 -18.77 19.81
C LYS A 175 -2.35 -19.76 18.70
N PRO A 176 -1.81 -21.00 18.69
CA PRO A 176 -2.32 -22.02 17.79
C PRO A 176 -3.82 -22.19 18.01
N ALA A 177 -4.58 -22.31 16.93
CA ALA A 177 -5.97 -22.72 17.02
C ALA A 177 -5.97 -24.17 17.55
N ASN A 178 -6.55 -24.36 18.73
CA ASN A 178 -6.72 -25.67 19.37
C ASN A 178 -7.47 -26.64 18.45
#